data_AF-A0A8J8K6S8-F1
#
_entry.id   AF-A0A8J8K6S8-F1
#
_cell.length_a   1.000
_cell.length_b   1.000
_cell.length_c   1.000
_cell.angle_alpha   90.00
_cell.angle_beta   90.00
_cell.angle_gamma   90.00
#
_symmetry.space_group_name_H-M   'P 1'
#
loop_
_entity.id
_entity.type
_entity.pdbx_description
1 polymer ?
#
loop_
_entity_poly.entity_id
_entity_poly.type
_entity_poly.pdbx_seq_one_letter_code
_entity_poly.pdbx_strand_id
1 'polypeptide(L)'
;MAKLLSRFSLLFVFIVLFFYALSSTQAYDNLNGVEYDDIIDISFVRYIDGRYSITYSDDDPFRVKVNYNELNHNVVDELLEMKKQETKNINWEVVLENGTIRYYEYRNTKIVRIVEDSTPGINVDIGRIFIIIAEVMAGIAGVGGAVYILYRVRNRLSMKKCINCSKQANSKCSKCGSFFCSECSVKGCSNCGSRQFIRL
;
A
#
# COMPACT_ATOMS: atom_id res chain seq x y z
N MET A 1 -24.37 -19.70 -10.21
CA MET A 1 -22.90 -19.57 -10.04
C MET A 1 -22.34 -18.25 -10.57
N ALA A 2 -22.84 -17.68 -11.67
CA ALA A 2 -22.32 -16.42 -12.26
C ALA A 2 -22.29 -15.20 -11.31
N LYS A 3 -23.23 -15.06 -10.36
CA LYS A 3 -23.24 -13.96 -9.38
C LYS A 3 -22.18 -14.05 -8.28
N LEU A 4 -21.55 -15.21 -8.07
CA LEU A 4 -20.51 -15.37 -7.05
C LEU A 4 -19.13 -14.92 -7.58
N LEU A 5 -18.83 -15.18 -8.85
CA LEU A 5 -17.57 -14.81 -9.50
C LEU A 5 -17.35 -13.30 -9.60
N SER A 6 -18.43 -12.52 -9.79
CA SER A 6 -18.37 -11.05 -9.83
C SER A 6 -17.90 -10.42 -8.50
N ARG A 7 -18.20 -11.04 -7.34
CA ARG A 7 -17.82 -10.50 -6.03
C ARG A 7 -16.36 -10.78 -5.67
N PHE A 8 -15.81 -11.90 -6.15
CA PHE A 8 -14.39 -12.22 -5.96
C PHE A 8 -13.49 -11.32 -6.82
N SER A 9 -13.93 -10.98 -8.04
CA SER A 9 -13.19 -10.07 -8.92
C SER A 9 -13.04 -8.66 -8.31
N LEU A 10 -14.08 -8.14 -7.67
CA LEU A 10 -14.06 -6.82 -7.03
C LEU A 10 -13.16 -6.78 -5.79
N LEU A 11 -13.16 -7.86 -4.99
CA LEU A 11 -12.27 -8.00 -3.83
C LEU A 11 -10.80 -8.11 -4.26
N PHE A 12 -10.53 -8.82 -5.36
CA PHE A 12 -9.18 -8.95 -5.91
C PHE A 12 -8.65 -7.62 -6.47
N VAL A 13 -9.48 -6.86 -7.19
CA VAL A 13 -9.12 -5.50 -7.65
C VAL A 13 -8.84 -4.57 -6.47
N PHE A 14 -9.61 -4.65 -5.39
CA PHE A 14 -9.37 -3.89 -4.17
C PHE A 14 -8.06 -4.25 -3.47
N ILE A 15 -7.74 -5.55 -3.39
CA ILE A 15 -6.47 -6.03 -2.81
C ILE A 15 -5.29 -5.55 -3.66
N VAL A 16 -5.38 -5.63 -4.99
CA VAL A 16 -4.33 -5.16 -5.90
C VAL A 16 -4.12 -3.64 -5.78
N LEU A 17 -5.21 -2.85 -5.75
CA LEU A 17 -5.13 -1.40 -5.53
C LEU A 17 -4.57 -1.05 -4.13
N PHE A 18 -4.90 -1.85 -3.11
CA PHE A 18 -4.37 -1.69 -1.75
C PHE A 18 -2.86 -1.94 -1.68
N PHE A 19 -2.36 -3.01 -2.32
CA PHE A 19 -0.92 -3.26 -2.41
C PHE A 19 -0.21 -2.18 -3.24
N TYR A 20 -0.84 -1.68 -4.31
CA TYR A 20 -0.28 -0.60 -5.12
C TYR A 20 -0.16 0.72 -4.33
N ALA A 21 -1.16 1.05 -3.51
CA ALA A 21 -1.15 2.23 -2.65
C ALA A 21 -0.16 2.12 -1.46
N LEU A 22 0.05 0.91 -0.93
CA LEU A 22 1.07 0.65 0.10
C LEU A 22 2.49 0.76 -0.45
N SER A 23 2.72 0.43 -1.73
CA SER A 23 4.02 0.65 -2.37
C SER A 23 4.33 2.12 -2.69
N SER A 24 3.32 2.99 -2.73
CA SER A 24 3.51 4.42 -3.00
C SER A 24 3.72 5.26 -1.74
N THR A 25 3.56 4.69 -0.54
CA THR A 25 4.02 5.30 0.71
C THR A 25 5.47 4.94 0.94
N GLN A 26 6.35 5.38 0.05
CA GLN A 26 7.75 5.50 0.44
C GLN A 26 7.80 6.60 1.48
N ALA A 27 8.14 6.21 2.70
CA ALA A 27 8.66 7.14 3.68
C ALA A 27 9.71 8.03 2.99
N TYR A 28 9.74 9.32 3.31
CA TYR A 28 10.77 10.26 2.87
C TYR A 28 12.13 9.66 3.25
N ASP A 29 12.73 8.95 2.30
CA ASP A 29 13.86 8.07 2.57
C ASP A 29 15.12 8.81 2.17
N ASN A 30 16.15 8.70 3.00
CA ASN A 30 17.53 9.07 2.64
C ASN A 30 18.07 8.23 1.45
N LEU A 31 17.20 7.53 0.70
CA LEU A 31 17.51 6.69 -0.44
C LEU A 31 17.41 7.42 -1.78
N ASN A 32 16.65 8.52 -1.88
CA ASN A 32 16.67 9.33 -3.07
C ASN A 32 17.99 10.10 -3.09
N GLY A 33 18.80 9.83 -4.12
CA GLY A 33 20.05 10.55 -4.32
C GLY A 33 19.78 12.02 -4.67
N VAL A 34 20.85 12.76 -4.91
CA VAL A 34 20.76 14.15 -5.38
C VAL A 34 19.95 14.22 -6.69
N GLU A 35 18.98 15.13 -6.74
CA GLU A 35 18.16 15.40 -7.92
C GLU A 35 18.56 16.72 -8.61
N TYR A 36 17.99 16.95 -9.80
CA TYR A 36 18.21 18.18 -10.55
C TYR A 36 17.56 19.36 -9.82
N ASP A 37 18.25 20.50 -9.83
CA ASP A 37 17.92 21.74 -9.11
C ASP A 37 18.03 21.70 -7.58
N ASP A 38 18.44 20.59 -6.97
CA ASP A 38 18.76 20.54 -5.54
C ASP A 38 19.88 21.51 -5.15
N ILE A 39 19.85 22.00 -3.92
CA ILE A 39 20.98 22.71 -3.31
C ILE A 39 21.68 21.76 -2.35
N ILE A 40 22.95 21.51 -2.60
CA ILE A 40 23.76 20.55 -1.84
C ILE A 40 25.04 21.22 -1.31
N ASP A 41 25.53 20.68 -0.20
CA ASP A 41 26.85 21.00 0.33
C ASP A 41 27.79 19.81 0.05
N ILE A 42 28.88 20.07 -0.66
CA ILE A 42 29.85 19.06 -1.09
C ILE A 42 31.25 19.33 -0.54
N SER A 43 31.97 18.26 -0.19
CA SER A 43 33.40 18.30 0.14
C SER A 43 34.18 17.60 -0.96
N PHE A 44 35.37 18.10 -1.30
CA PHE A 44 36.23 17.53 -2.36
C PHE A 44 37.65 18.12 -2.32
N VAL A 45 38.57 17.48 -3.04
CA VAL A 45 39.88 18.03 -3.37
C VAL A 45 40.00 18.18 -4.88
N ARG A 46 40.23 19.41 -5.36
CA ARG A 46 40.34 19.70 -6.79
C ARG A 46 41.80 19.74 -7.25
N TYR A 47 42.05 19.10 -8.38
CA TYR A 47 43.28 19.17 -9.16
C TYR A 47 42.98 19.71 -10.55
N ILE A 48 43.93 20.47 -11.10
CA ILE A 48 43.89 20.99 -12.47
C ILE A 48 45.21 20.58 -13.13
N ASP A 49 45.13 19.82 -14.23
CA ASP A 49 46.29 19.27 -14.93
C ASP A 49 47.25 18.52 -13.97
N GLY A 50 46.67 17.74 -13.05
CA GLY A 50 47.38 16.97 -12.04
C GLY A 50 47.98 17.80 -10.87
N ARG A 51 47.80 19.12 -10.88
CA ARG A 51 48.28 20.02 -9.81
C ARG A 51 47.17 20.36 -8.84
N TYR A 52 47.48 20.33 -7.55
CA TYR A 52 46.54 20.73 -6.50
C TYR A 52 46.04 22.17 -6.75
N SER A 53 44.74 22.38 -6.57
CA SER A 53 44.11 23.69 -6.74
C SER A 53 43.42 24.17 -5.47
N ILE A 54 42.48 23.40 -4.92
CA ILE A 54 41.69 23.80 -3.74
C ILE A 54 41.11 22.56 -3.04
N THR A 55 40.71 22.72 -1.77
CA THR A 55 39.96 21.71 -1.01
C THR A 55 38.80 22.35 -0.28
N TYR A 56 37.69 21.62 -0.22
CA TYR A 56 36.56 21.88 0.68
C TYR A 56 36.36 20.63 1.54
N SER A 57 36.15 20.85 2.83
CA SER A 57 36.08 19.77 3.83
C SER A 57 34.65 19.56 4.31
N ASP A 58 34.42 18.51 5.10
CA ASP A 58 33.09 18.26 5.68
C ASP A 58 32.67 19.37 6.67
N ASP A 59 33.64 20.06 7.30
CA ASP A 59 33.40 21.16 8.24
C ASP A 59 33.17 22.51 7.55
N ASP A 60 33.70 22.68 6.35
CA ASP A 60 33.53 23.87 5.50
C ASP A 60 33.26 23.43 4.04
N PRO A 61 32.03 22.95 3.76
CA PRO A 61 31.69 22.41 2.45
C PRO A 61 31.35 23.50 1.45
N PHE A 62 31.55 23.20 0.17
CA PHE A 62 31.14 24.06 -0.93
C PHE A 62 29.65 23.87 -1.21
N ARG A 63 28.87 24.96 -1.11
CA ARG A 63 27.44 24.95 -1.44
C ARG A 63 27.24 25.20 -2.93
N VAL A 64 26.45 24.36 -3.57
CA VAL A 64 26.15 24.51 -5.00
C VAL A 64 24.73 24.05 -5.33
N LYS A 65 24.14 24.66 -6.34
CA LYS A 65 22.88 24.21 -6.95
C LYS A 65 23.19 23.24 -8.09
N VAL A 66 22.57 22.08 -8.09
CA VAL A 66 22.83 20.99 -9.04
C VAL A 66 22.04 21.21 -10.31
N ASN A 67 22.57 22.04 -11.21
CA ASN A 67 22.00 22.23 -12.53
C ASN A 67 23.06 22.61 -13.56
N TYR A 68 22.69 22.53 -14.84
CA TYR A 68 23.58 22.80 -15.97
C TYR A 68 23.93 24.29 -16.17
N ASN A 69 23.25 25.20 -15.45
CA ASN A 69 23.54 26.63 -15.55
C ASN A 69 24.72 27.02 -14.64
N GLU A 70 24.83 26.36 -13.48
CA GLU A 70 25.87 26.64 -12.48
C GLU A 70 27.08 25.70 -12.61
N LEU A 71 26.86 24.47 -13.09
CA LEU A 71 27.87 23.42 -13.15
C LEU A 71 28.06 22.86 -14.56
N ASN A 72 29.27 22.33 -14.80
CA ASN A 72 29.54 21.59 -16.02
C ASN A 72 28.67 20.33 -16.09
N HIS A 73 28.19 19.96 -17.28
CA HIS A 73 27.29 18.83 -17.45
C HIS A 73 27.85 17.52 -16.90
N ASN A 74 29.14 17.24 -17.12
CA ASN A 74 29.79 16.04 -16.59
C ASN A 74 29.80 16.01 -15.06
N VAL A 75 29.83 17.18 -14.41
CA VAL A 75 29.78 17.25 -12.94
C VAL A 75 28.36 16.98 -12.47
N VAL A 76 27.37 17.59 -13.10
CA VAL A 76 25.96 17.38 -12.76
C VAL A 76 25.60 15.91 -12.91
N ASP A 77 25.91 15.30 -14.05
CA ASP A 77 25.56 13.91 -14.34
C ASP A 77 26.19 12.94 -13.34
N GLU A 78 27.40 13.23 -12.85
CA GLU A 78 28.09 12.41 -11.86
C GLU A 78 27.57 12.62 -10.43
N LEU A 79 27.04 13.81 -10.13
CA LEU A 79 26.42 14.16 -8.85
C LEU A 79 24.98 13.66 -8.75
N LEU A 80 24.25 13.58 -9.85
CA LEU A 80 22.90 13.03 -9.87
C LEU A 80 22.90 11.60 -9.32
N GLU A 81 21.85 11.27 -8.56
CA GLU A 81 21.68 9.98 -7.89
C GLU A 81 22.70 9.67 -6.79
N MET A 82 23.73 10.50 -6.57
CA MET A 82 24.67 10.30 -5.46
C MET A 82 23.93 10.41 -4.13
N LYS A 83 24.19 9.47 -3.24
CA LYS A 83 23.58 9.46 -1.91
C LYS A 83 24.37 10.32 -0.93
N LYS A 84 23.70 10.74 0.13
CA LYS A 84 24.37 11.42 1.25
C LYS A 84 25.51 10.55 1.79
N GLN A 85 26.67 11.16 2.02
CA GLN A 85 27.93 10.51 2.43
C GLN A 85 28.58 9.58 1.39
N GLU A 86 27.97 9.38 0.22
CA GLU A 86 28.63 8.68 -0.88
C GLU A 86 29.82 9.51 -1.38
N THR A 87 30.91 8.82 -1.72
CA THR A 87 32.15 9.44 -2.17
C THR A 87 32.46 8.97 -3.58
N LYS A 88 32.76 9.92 -4.47
CA LYS A 88 33.04 9.65 -5.89
C LYS A 88 34.14 10.55 -6.41
N ASN A 89 34.89 10.07 -7.40
CA ASN A 89 35.87 10.89 -8.11
C ASN A 89 35.24 11.37 -9.41
N ILE A 90 35.27 12.67 -9.66
CA ILE A 90 34.65 13.30 -10.82
C ILE A 90 35.74 13.95 -11.66
N ASN A 91 35.85 13.50 -12.91
CA ASN A 91 36.93 13.92 -13.80
C ASN A 91 36.34 14.36 -15.14
N TRP A 92 36.85 15.44 -15.71
CA TRP A 92 36.49 15.85 -17.06
C TRP A 92 37.58 16.68 -17.72
N GLU A 93 37.47 16.81 -19.04
CA GLU A 93 38.34 17.63 -19.86
C GLU A 93 37.57 18.78 -20.50
N VAL A 94 38.26 19.91 -20.68
CA VAL A 94 37.74 21.08 -21.39
C VAL A 94 38.73 21.48 -22.45
N VAL A 95 38.26 21.56 -23.70
CA VAL A 95 39.03 22.11 -24.81
C VAL A 95 38.87 23.63 -24.78
N LEU A 96 39.97 24.35 -24.58
CA LEU A 96 40.00 25.81 -24.59
C LEU A 96 39.98 26.35 -26.03
N GLU A 97 39.64 27.62 -26.22
CA GLU A 97 39.55 28.26 -27.55
C GLU A 97 40.86 28.18 -28.35
N ASN A 98 42.00 28.11 -27.67
CA ASN A 98 43.32 27.96 -28.28
C ASN A 98 43.68 26.51 -28.64
N GLY A 99 42.75 25.57 -28.50
CA GLY A 99 42.93 24.13 -28.75
C GLY A 99 43.68 23.38 -27.65
N THR A 100 44.04 24.04 -26.54
CA THR A 100 44.68 23.37 -25.39
C THR A 100 43.62 22.63 -24.58
N ILE A 101 43.92 21.39 -24.17
CA ILE A 101 43.05 20.59 -23.29
C ILE A 101 43.45 20.86 -21.85
N ARG A 102 42.46 21.15 -21.00
CA ARG A 102 42.64 21.26 -19.54
C ARG A 102 41.87 20.16 -18.84
N TYR A 103 42.53 19.45 -17.93
CA TYR A 103 41.96 18.36 -17.17
C TYR A 103 41.59 18.83 -15.77
N TYR A 104 40.35 18.54 -15.37
CA TYR A 104 39.83 18.82 -14.03
C TYR A 104 39.53 17.51 -13.33
N GLU A 105 40.00 17.39 -12.09
CA GLU A 105 39.83 16.19 -11.26
C GLU A 105 39.37 16.61 -9.86
N TYR A 106 38.24 16.07 -9.43
CA TYR A 106 37.65 16.28 -8.10
C TYR A 106 37.70 14.95 -7.36
N ARG A 107 38.67 14.84 -6.46
CA ARG A 107 38.90 13.62 -5.67
C ARG A 107 38.08 13.65 -4.40
N ASN A 108 37.63 12.47 -4.00
CA ASN A 108 36.86 12.25 -2.78
C ASN A 108 35.66 13.20 -2.68
N THR A 109 34.97 13.42 -3.79
CA THR A 109 33.79 14.28 -3.83
C THR A 109 32.68 13.62 -3.04
N LYS A 110 32.17 14.29 -2.01
CA LYS A 110 31.22 13.72 -1.07
C LYS A 110 30.06 14.67 -0.83
N ILE A 111 28.84 14.13 -0.87
CA ILE A 111 27.63 14.86 -0.50
C ILE A 111 27.55 14.92 1.03
N VAL A 112 27.84 16.08 1.61
CA VAL A 112 27.81 16.27 3.07
C VAL A 112 26.36 16.35 3.55
N ARG A 113 25.56 17.22 2.91
CA ARG A 113 24.12 17.36 3.16
C ARG A 113 23.39 17.92 1.94
N ILE A 114 22.12 17.56 1.83
CA ILE A 114 21.16 18.22 0.95
C ILE A 114 20.55 19.35 1.77
N VAL A 115 20.66 20.58 1.26
CA VAL A 115 20.21 21.82 1.92
C VAL A 115 18.78 22.14 1.52
N GLU A 116 18.49 22.03 0.24
CA GLU A 116 17.17 22.26 -0.33
C GLU A 116 16.90 21.15 -1.35
N ASP A 117 15.79 20.44 -1.15
CA ASP A 117 15.30 19.37 -2.00
C ASP A 117 14.23 19.99 -2.92
N SER A 118 14.52 20.00 -4.23
CA SER A 118 13.64 20.53 -5.26
C SER A 118 12.57 19.54 -5.70
N THR A 119 12.63 18.30 -5.20
CA THR A 119 11.60 17.29 -5.47
C THR A 119 10.25 17.85 -5.01
N PRO A 120 9.22 17.89 -5.88
CA PRO A 120 7.89 18.30 -5.45
C PRO A 120 7.41 17.28 -4.42
N GLY A 121 7.54 17.65 -3.14
CA GLY A 121 7.13 16.81 -2.03
C GLY A 121 5.68 16.44 -2.24
N ILE A 122 5.41 15.17 -2.53
CA ILE A 122 4.05 14.66 -2.49
C ILE A 122 3.72 14.64 -1.01
N ASN A 123 3.17 15.76 -0.52
CA ASN A 123 2.67 15.94 0.83
C ASN A 123 1.39 15.10 0.97
N VAL A 124 1.52 13.78 0.80
CA VAL A 124 0.45 12.85 1.12
C VAL A 124 0.50 12.72 2.63
N ASP A 125 -0.30 13.56 3.27
CA ASP A 125 -0.51 13.56 4.71
C ASP A 125 -0.77 12.11 5.16
N ILE A 126 0.25 11.50 5.78
CA ILE A 126 0.28 10.07 6.08
C ILE A 126 -0.95 9.69 6.92
N GLY A 127 -1.40 10.61 7.78
CA GLY A 127 -2.63 10.46 8.54
C GLY A 127 -3.89 10.31 7.68
N ARG A 128 -3.96 11.00 6.55
CA ARG A 128 -5.08 10.90 5.59
C ARG A 128 -5.10 9.53 4.90
N ILE A 129 -3.92 8.97 4.60
CA ILE A 129 -3.81 7.61 4.05
C ILE A 129 -4.31 6.59 5.08
N PHE A 130 -3.89 6.72 6.35
CA PHE A 130 -4.35 5.85 7.43
C PHE A 130 -5.87 5.92 7.65
N ILE A 131 -6.46 7.12 7.55
CA ILE A 131 -7.92 7.30 7.66
C ILE A 131 -8.64 6.58 6.51
N ILE A 132 -8.16 6.74 5.27
CA ILE A 132 -8.73 6.05 4.11
C ILE A 132 -8.65 4.52 4.28
N ILE A 133 -7.51 4.01 4.76
CA ILE A 133 -7.35 2.58 5.03
C ILE A 133 -8.34 2.10 6.12
N ALA A 134 -8.49 2.86 7.20
CA ALA A 134 -9.40 2.51 8.29
C ALA A 134 -10.87 2.49 7.84
N GLU A 135 -11.30 3.45 7.02
CA GLU A 135 -12.65 3.50 6.47
C GLU A 135 -12.95 2.30 5.57
N VAL A 136 -12.00 1.90 4.72
CA VAL A 136 -12.16 0.71 3.85
C VAL A 136 -12.29 -0.56 4.69
N MET A 137 -11.45 -0.73 5.72
CA MET A 137 -11.51 -1.89 6.62
C MET A 137 -12.84 -1.94 7.38
N ALA A 138 -13.32 -0.80 7.88
CA ALA A 138 -14.62 -0.70 8.54
C ALA A 138 -15.77 -1.03 7.58
N GLY A 139 -15.70 -0.56 6.33
CA GLY A 139 -16.67 -0.87 5.29
C GLY A 139 -16.76 -2.36 4.98
N ILE A 140 -15.62 -3.04 4.80
CA ILE A 140 -15.56 -4.49 4.54
C ILE A 140 -16.15 -5.27 5.74
N ALA A 141 -15.77 -4.91 6.96
CA ALA A 141 -16.29 -5.54 8.17
C ALA A 141 -17.81 -5.36 8.31
N GLY A 142 -18.33 -4.16 8.01
CA GLY A 142 -19.75 -3.85 8.04
C GLY A 142 -20.55 -4.70 7.04
N VAL A 143 -20.09 -4.78 5.78
CA VAL A 143 -20.76 -5.58 4.75
C VAL A 143 -20.71 -7.07 5.09
N GLY A 144 -19.56 -7.58 5.52
CA GLY A 144 -19.41 -8.97 5.96
C GLY A 144 -20.34 -9.33 7.12
N GLY A 145 -20.41 -8.46 8.13
CA GLY A 145 -21.29 -8.62 9.28
C GLY A 145 -22.77 -8.63 8.89
N ALA A 146 -23.20 -7.69 8.03
CA ALA A 146 -24.58 -7.63 7.55
C ALA A 146 -24.99 -8.89 6.78
N VAL A 147 -24.12 -9.41 5.91
CA VAL A 147 -24.37 -10.65 5.17
C VAL A 147 -24.47 -11.85 6.13
N TYR A 148 -23.58 -11.93 7.12
CA TYR A 148 -23.61 -12.98 8.14
C TYR A 148 -24.93 -12.96 8.94
N ILE A 149 -25.37 -11.77 9.37
CA ILE A 149 -26.64 -11.60 10.09
C ILE A 149 -27.82 -12.02 9.21
N LEU A 150 -27.88 -11.55 7.97
CA LEU A 150 -28.95 -11.91 7.03
C LEU A 150 -28.99 -13.41 6.76
N TYR A 151 -27.83 -14.07 6.61
CA TYR A 151 -27.74 -15.52 6.44
C TYR A 151 -28.26 -16.26 7.67
N ARG A 152 -27.86 -15.82 8.87
CA ARG A 152 -28.26 -16.44 10.15
C ARG A 152 -29.76 -16.27 10.43
N VAL A 153 -30.34 -15.10 10.11
CA VAL A 153 -31.77 -14.82 10.27
C VAL A 153 -32.61 -15.59 9.25
N ARG A 154 -32.18 -15.64 7.98
CA ARG A 154 -32.88 -16.41 6.94
C ARG A 154 -32.97 -17.89 7.28
N ASN A 155 -31.92 -18.47 7.88
CA ASN A 155 -31.93 -19.89 8.27
C ASN A 155 -32.94 -20.18 9.40
N ARG A 156 -33.26 -19.19 10.25
CA ARG A 156 -34.30 -19.31 11.29
C ARG A 156 -35.73 -19.14 10.75
N LEU A 157 -35.93 -18.23 9.79
CA LEU A 157 -37.25 -17.96 9.23
C LEU A 157 -37.69 -18.97 8.16
N SER A 158 -36.76 -19.69 7.53
CA SER A 158 -37.07 -20.71 6.53
C SER A 158 -37.50 -22.08 7.11
N MET A 159 -37.77 -22.14 8.42
CA MET A 159 -38.46 -23.28 9.02
C MET A 159 -39.95 -23.15 8.70
N LYS A 160 -40.41 -23.82 7.63
CA LYS A 160 -41.84 -24.03 7.36
C LYS A 160 -42.49 -24.65 8.60
N LYS A 161 -43.13 -23.84 9.44
CA LYS A 161 -44.03 -24.30 10.49
C LYS A 161 -45.36 -24.60 9.79
N CYS A 162 -45.76 -25.86 9.76
CA CYS A 162 -47.15 -26.19 9.45
C CYS A 162 -48.02 -25.58 10.55
N ILE A 163 -48.83 -24.56 10.23
CA ILE A 163 -49.67 -23.89 11.24
C ILE A 163 -51.06 -24.52 11.31
N ASN A 164 -51.60 -25.11 10.23
CA ASN A 164 -52.94 -25.71 10.23
C ASN A 164 -53.02 -27.03 9.44
N CYS A 165 -53.76 -27.98 10.01
CA CYS A 165 -54.22 -29.21 9.35
C CYS A 165 -55.65 -29.01 8.88
N SER A 166 -55.94 -29.22 7.60
CA SER A 166 -57.31 -29.04 7.07
C SER A 166 -58.22 -30.27 7.21
N LYS A 167 -57.66 -31.47 7.41
CA LYS A 167 -58.40 -32.73 7.59
C LYS A 167 -57.66 -33.61 8.62
N GLN A 168 -58.42 -34.40 9.39
CA GLN A 168 -58.05 -35.18 10.59
C GLN A 168 -56.57 -35.58 10.75
N ALA A 169 -56.07 -35.48 11.99
CA ALA A 169 -54.70 -35.86 12.33
C ALA A 169 -54.46 -37.38 12.19
N ASN A 170 -53.50 -37.76 11.36
CA ASN A 170 -53.13 -39.17 11.09
C ASN A 170 -52.21 -39.78 12.16
N SER A 171 -51.66 -39.00 13.09
CA SER A 171 -50.71 -39.51 14.09
C SER A 171 -50.70 -38.68 15.36
N LYS A 172 -50.33 -39.28 16.49
CA LYS A 172 -50.16 -38.64 17.79
C LYS A 172 -48.70 -38.78 18.23
N CYS A 173 -48.06 -37.72 18.70
CA CYS A 173 -46.70 -37.86 19.22
C CYS A 173 -46.69 -38.67 20.53
N SER A 174 -45.76 -39.62 20.63
CA SER A 174 -45.65 -40.53 21.78
C SER A 174 -45.33 -39.82 23.10
N LYS A 175 -44.67 -38.66 23.03
CA LYS A 175 -44.14 -37.95 24.20
C LYS A 175 -45.05 -36.80 24.68
N CYS A 176 -45.50 -35.98 23.73
CA CYS A 176 -46.28 -34.77 24.00
C CYS A 176 -47.80 -35.01 23.85
N GLY A 177 -48.22 -36.17 23.32
CA GLY A 177 -49.62 -36.49 23.07
C GLY A 177 -50.31 -35.61 22.02
N SER A 178 -49.58 -34.71 21.38
CA SER A 178 -50.13 -33.77 20.41
C SER A 178 -50.39 -34.45 19.06
N PHE A 179 -51.47 -34.06 18.40
CA PHE A 179 -51.94 -34.63 17.14
C PHE A 179 -51.23 -33.98 15.94
N PHE A 180 -50.80 -34.77 14.95
CA PHE A 180 -50.04 -34.36 13.77
C PHE A 180 -50.59 -34.97 12.48
N CYS A 181 -50.55 -34.20 11.40
CA CYS A 181 -50.87 -34.67 10.05
C CYS A 181 -49.61 -35.20 9.35
N SER A 182 -49.78 -36.20 8.47
CA SER A 182 -48.68 -36.90 7.79
C SER A 182 -47.74 -35.97 7.04
N GLU A 183 -48.26 -34.85 6.53
CA GLU A 183 -47.51 -33.82 5.79
C GLU A 183 -46.50 -33.03 6.64
N CYS A 184 -46.57 -33.11 7.98
CA CYS A 184 -45.74 -32.31 8.88
C CYS A 184 -44.72 -33.15 9.69
N SER A 185 -44.56 -34.44 9.35
CA SER A 185 -43.74 -35.41 10.11
C SER A 185 -42.21 -35.24 9.95
N VAL A 186 -41.74 -34.38 9.04
CA VAL A 186 -40.33 -34.36 8.62
C VAL A 186 -39.36 -33.79 9.68
N LYS A 187 -39.85 -33.05 10.69
CA LYS A 187 -38.96 -32.36 11.67
C LYS A 187 -39.20 -32.67 13.16
N GLY A 188 -40.19 -33.49 13.54
CA GLY A 188 -40.50 -33.83 14.94
C GLY A 188 -41.61 -32.96 15.57
N CYS A 189 -42.14 -33.37 16.75
CA CYS A 189 -43.20 -32.66 17.50
C CYS A 189 -42.72 -31.24 17.84
N SER A 190 -43.48 -30.21 17.45
CA SER A 190 -43.15 -28.80 17.76
C SER A 190 -43.12 -28.51 19.26
N ASN A 191 -43.88 -29.26 20.06
CA ASN A 191 -43.96 -29.09 21.51
C ASN A 191 -42.82 -29.74 22.29
N CYS A 192 -42.22 -30.82 21.79
CA CYS A 192 -41.20 -31.57 22.56
C CYS A 192 -39.98 -32.03 21.75
N GLY A 193 -39.91 -31.71 20.45
CA GLY A 193 -38.83 -32.12 19.55
C GLY A 193 -38.78 -33.61 19.20
N SER A 194 -39.65 -34.44 19.77
CA SER A 194 -39.65 -35.90 19.55
C SER A 194 -40.03 -36.27 18.12
N ARG A 195 -39.29 -37.20 17.50
CA ARG A 195 -39.58 -37.75 16.17
C ARG A 195 -40.36 -39.08 16.22
N GLN A 196 -40.78 -39.49 17.41
CA GLN A 196 -41.55 -40.71 17.62
C GLN A 196 -43.05 -40.38 17.60
N PHE A 197 -43.76 -41.03 16.68
CA PHE A 197 -45.18 -40.82 16.45
C PHE A 197 -45.91 -42.18 16.48
N ILE A 198 -47.08 -42.19 17.10
CA ILE A 198 -48.02 -43.31 17.18
C ILE A 198 -49.09 -43.05 16.12
N ARG A 199 -49.37 -44.02 15.25
CA ARG A 199 -50.50 -43.91 14.31
C ARG A 199 -51.81 -44.05 15.07
N LEU A 200 -52.80 -43.21 14.72
CA LEU A 200 -54.16 -43.29 15.26
C LEU A 200 -55.01 -44.22 14.41
#